data_AF-A0A0K0L6H2-F1
#
_entry.id   AF-A0A0K0L6H2-F1
#
_cell.length_a   1.000
_cell.length_b   1.000
_cell.length_c   1.000
_cell.angle_alpha   90.00
_cell.angle_beta   90.00
_cell.angle_gamma   90.00
#
_symmetry.space_group_name_H-M   'P 1'
#
loop_
_entity.id
_entity.type
_entity.pdbx_description
1 polymer ?
#
loop_
_entity_poly.entity_id
_entity_poly.type
_entity_poly.pdbx_seq_one_letter_code
_entity_poly.pdbx_strand_id
1 'polypeptide(L)'
;MGRREQKLWEFQATTRPAFITPKDLVYHFNGLPEFTKRDFKMGDRVAIIGVGNVMVDVAHWLVHEKKVKEVIAVARRGPAQRAYTDVEIQAVAANFEMAAFDAELERVRPKLEAVGEDLATIHKELTKYCAGKSKEGESPSKMLFRFLSSPTEVVVADGRVKALRVENTELVRRGEALSAKGLGTHFDIECDSVVFAIGDRVDETLGLPCSGTEYIRNPNPD
;
A
#
# COMPACT_ATOMS: atom_id res chain seq x y z
N MET A 1 -8.05 -18.73 8.12
CA MET A 1 -7.81 -17.27 8.23
C MET A 1 -6.96 -17.01 9.48
N GLY A 2 -5.91 -16.20 9.38
CA GLY A 2 -5.01 -15.96 10.52
C GLY A 2 -5.58 -14.91 11.48
N ARG A 3 -5.44 -15.13 12.79
CA ARG A 3 -5.89 -14.24 13.89
C ARG A 3 -5.49 -12.75 13.77
N ARG A 4 -4.56 -12.40 12.86
CA ARG A 4 -4.05 -11.04 12.61
C ARG A 4 -4.79 -10.31 11.48
N GLU A 5 -5.31 -11.03 10.47
CA GLU A 5 -6.13 -10.43 9.40
C GLU A 5 -7.51 -10.04 9.92
N GLN A 6 -8.05 -10.82 10.87
CA GLN A 6 -9.30 -10.54 11.57
C GLN A 6 -9.21 -9.24 12.38
N LYS A 7 -8.06 -8.95 13.02
CA LYS A 7 -7.83 -7.70 13.76
C LYS A 7 -7.74 -6.46 12.87
N LEU A 8 -7.18 -6.56 11.66
CA LEU A 8 -7.13 -5.44 10.70
C LEU A 8 -8.53 -5.07 10.18
N TRP A 9 -9.42 -6.04 10.09
CA TRP A 9 -10.83 -5.84 9.71
C TRP A 9 -11.65 -5.26 10.87
N GLU A 10 -11.48 -5.79 12.09
CA GLU A 10 -12.07 -5.20 13.31
C GLU A 10 -11.60 -3.75 13.52
N PHE A 11 -10.35 -3.45 13.16
CA PHE A 11 -9.77 -2.12 13.14
C PHE A 11 -10.45 -1.16 12.14
N GLN A 12 -10.84 -1.64 10.95
CA GLN A 12 -11.65 -0.87 9.99
C GLN A 12 -13.06 -0.55 10.52
N ALA A 13 -13.63 -1.41 11.35
CA ALA A 13 -14.98 -1.24 11.88
C ALA A 13 -15.08 -0.25 13.07
N THR A 14 -13.98 0.06 13.77
CA THR A 14 -14.03 0.70 15.10
C THR A 14 -13.74 2.21 15.10
N THR A 15 -13.11 2.76 14.07
CA THR A 15 -12.69 4.19 14.04
C THR A 15 -13.51 4.97 13.00
N ARG A 16 -14.33 5.94 13.42
CA ARG A 16 -15.44 6.46 12.56
C ARG A 16 -15.24 7.76 11.75
N PRO A 17 -14.23 8.64 11.89
CA PRO A 17 -14.18 9.84 11.03
C PRO A 17 -13.19 9.85 9.86
N ALA A 18 -12.42 8.79 9.58
CA ALA A 18 -11.39 8.83 8.53
C ALA A 18 -11.15 7.51 7.76
N PHE A 19 -12.12 6.60 7.72
CA PHE A 19 -11.99 5.37 6.94
C PHE A 19 -12.49 5.58 5.51
N ILE A 20 -11.55 5.63 4.57
CA ILE A 20 -11.81 5.65 3.13
C ILE A 20 -11.33 4.31 2.58
N THR A 21 -12.25 3.51 2.04
CA THR A 21 -11.87 2.27 1.36
C THR A 21 -11.23 2.62 0.01
N PRO A 22 -10.25 1.84 -0.48
CA PRO A 22 -9.67 2.08 -1.79
C PRO A 22 -10.71 1.98 -2.91
N LYS A 23 -11.69 1.08 -2.80
CA LYS A 23 -12.79 0.98 -3.76
C LYS A 23 -13.58 2.27 -3.85
N ASP A 24 -13.90 2.91 -2.73
CA ASP A 24 -14.63 4.17 -2.73
C ASP A 24 -13.85 5.27 -3.46
N LEU A 25 -12.52 5.30 -3.29
CA LEU A 25 -11.64 6.21 -4.05
C LEU A 25 -11.59 5.83 -5.53
N VAL A 26 -11.36 4.56 -5.84
CA VAL A 26 -11.29 4.05 -7.20
C VAL A 26 -12.58 4.35 -7.96
N TYR A 27 -13.73 4.11 -7.34
CA TYR A 27 -15.03 4.44 -7.92
C TYR A 27 -15.25 5.94 -8.07
N HIS A 28 -14.71 6.75 -7.16
CA HIS A 28 -14.78 8.20 -7.25
C HIS A 28 -13.98 8.76 -8.43
N PHE A 29 -12.69 8.43 -8.55
CA PHE A 29 -11.89 8.94 -9.67
C PHE A 29 -12.20 8.26 -11.00
N ASN A 30 -12.77 7.04 -11.00
CA ASN A 30 -13.34 6.42 -12.21
C ASN A 30 -14.72 6.97 -12.61
N GLY A 31 -15.24 7.98 -11.91
CA GLY A 31 -16.43 8.70 -12.36
C GLY A 31 -17.76 7.99 -12.09
N LEU A 32 -17.83 7.01 -11.18
CA LEU A 32 -19.09 6.30 -10.94
C LEU A 32 -20.16 7.26 -10.36
N PRO A 33 -21.40 7.26 -10.91
CA PRO A 33 -22.44 8.28 -10.62
C PRO A 33 -22.80 8.52 -9.15
N GLU A 34 -22.53 7.56 -8.25
CA GLU A 34 -22.78 7.66 -6.80
C GLU A 34 -21.54 8.05 -5.96
N PHE A 35 -20.34 7.91 -6.52
CA PHE A 35 -19.08 8.13 -5.80
C PHE A 35 -18.47 9.49 -6.12
N THR A 36 -18.71 10.04 -7.31
CA THR A 36 -18.20 11.36 -7.76
C THR A 36 -18.63 12.54 -6.90
N LYS A 37 -19.78 12.46 -6.23
CA LYS A 37 -20.31 13.52 -5.36
C LYS A 37 -19.69 13.54 -3.95
N ARG A 38 -18.89 12.54 -3.59
CA ARG A 38 -18.27 12.45 -2.26
C ARG A 38 -17.00 13.32 -2.21
N ASP A 39 -16.92 14.21 -1.22
CA ASP A 39 -15.70 14.98 -0.95
C ASP A 39 -14.75 14.16 -0.06
N PHE A 40 -13.75 13.54 -0.67
CA PHE A 40 -12.68 12.87 0.06
C PHE A 40 -11.60 13.88 0.43
N LYS A 41 -11.64 14.37 1.66
CA LYS A 41 -10.60 15.24 2.21
C LYS A 41 -9.34 14.43 2.50
N MET A 42 -8.27 14.73 1.76
CA MET A 42 -6.92 14.24 1.99
C MET A 42 -6.06 15.39 2.47
N GLY A 43 -5.17 15.12 3.42
CA GLY A 43 -4.11 16.05 3.78
C GLY A 43 -2.90 15.95 2.83
N ASP A 44 -1.78 16.51 3.27
CA ASP A 44 -0.57 16.67 2.47
C ASP A 44 0.36 15.45 2.52
N ARG A 45 0.27 14.62 3.56
CA ARG A 45 1.14 13.46 3.77
C ARG A 45 0.30 12.21 4.00
N VAL A 46 0.13 11.42 2.95
CA VAL A 46 -0.82 10.31 2.89
C VAL A 46 -0.10 8.96 2.93
N ALA A 47 -0.45 8.09 3.88
CA ALA A 47 0.06 6.71 3.91
C ALA A 47 -0.91 5.76 3.19
N ILE A 48 -0.42 5.00 2.21
CA ILE A 48 -1.19 3.93 1.55
C ILE A 48 -0.66 2.59 2.05
N ILE A 49 -1.53 1.79 2.67
CA ILE A 49 -1.18 0.46 3.16
C ILE A 49 -1.37 -0.54 2.02
N GLY A 50 -0.30 -1.22 1.63
CA GLY A 50 -0.27 -2.16 0.50
C GLY A 50 0.59 -1.63 -0.66
N VAL A 51 1.11 -2.55 -1.47
CA VAL A 51 1.99 -2.26 -2.62
C VAL A 51 1.57 -3.08 -3.84
N GLY A 52 0.28 -2.99 -4.18
CA GLY A 52 -0.33 -3.59 -5.37
C GLY A 52 -0.78 -2.54 -6.39
N ASN A 53 -1.43 -2.96 -7.48
CA ASN A 53 -1.95 -2.04 -8.50
C ASN A 53 -2.90 -0.98 -7.92
N VAL A 54 -3.79 -1.35 -6.99
CA VAL A 54 -4.70 -0.40 -6.33
C VAL A 54 -3.93 0.70 -5.58
N MET A 55 -2.76 0.39 -5.01
CA MET A 55 -1.92 1.43 -4.40
C MET A 55 -1.42 2.41 -5.47
N VAL A 56 -1.05 1.91 -6.65
CA VAL A 56 -0.59 2.74 -7.77
C VAL A 56 -1.70 3.66 -8.26
N ASP A 57 -2.93 3.15 -8.41
CA ASP A 57 -4.08 3.96 -8.82
C ASP A 57 -4.35 5.11 -7.84
N VAL A 58 -4.37 4.78 -6.54
CA VAL A 58 -4.55 5.79 -5.47
C VAL A 58 -3.38 6.78 -5.47
N ALA A 59 -2.15 6.31 -5.62
CA ALA A 59 -0.97 7.17 -5.68
C ALA A 59 -1.02 8.09 -6.90
N HIS A 60 -1.43 7.61 -8.07
CA HIS A 60 -1.57 8.41 -9.28
C HIS A 60 -2.56 9.56 -9.08
N TRP A 61 -3.74 9.27 -8.52
CA TRP A 61 -4.72 10.30 -8.18
C TRP A 61 -4.17 11.31 -7.16
N LEU A 62 -3.50 10.83 -6.10
CA LEU A 62 -2.90 11.72 -5.10
C LEU A 62 -1.79 12.61 -5.67
N VAL A 63 -0.98 12.06 -6.57
CA VAL A 63 0.19 12.72 -7.16
C VAL A 63 -0.22 13.71 -8.25
N HIS A 64 -1.07 13.33 -9.20
CA HIS A 64 -1.32 14.14 -10.39
C HIS A 64 -2.58 15.00 -10.29
N GLU A 65 -3.63 14.49 -9.64
CA GLU A 65 -4.90 15.20 -9.47
C GLU A 65 -4.93 16.04 -8.20
N LYS A 66 -4.63 15.44 -7.03
CA LYS A 66 -4.62 16.15 -5.75
C LYS A 66 -3.34 16.91 -5.47
N LYS A 67 -2.22 16.47 -6.05
CA LYS A 67 -0.88 17.05 -5.87
C LYS A 67 -0.50 17.21 -4.40
N VAL A 68 -0.75 16.17 -3.60
CA VAL A 68 -0.36 16.14 -2.18
C VAL A 68 1.18 16.17 -2.06
N LYS A 69 1.72 16.65 -0.95
CA LYS A 69 3.18 16.76 -0.80
C LYS A 69 3.86 15.40 -0.84
N GLU A 70 3.32 14.42 -0.13
CA GLU A 70 3.95 13.11 0.06
C GLU A 70 2.94 11.97 0.08
N VAL A 71 3.25 10.91 -0.65
CA VAL A 71 2.53 9.64 -0.66
C VAL A 71 3.48 8.56 -0.17
N ILE A 72 3.12 7.81 0.86
CA ILE A 72 3.98 6.79 1.49
C ILE A 72 3.33 5.42 1.32
N ALA A 73 3.86 4.57 0.43
CA ALA A 73 3.43 3.19 0.33
C ALA A 73 4.04 2.33 1.43
N VAL A 74 3.21 1.74 2.27
CA VAL A 74 3.61 0.95 3.44
C VAL A 74 3.36 -0.54 3.18
N ALA A 75 4.41 -1.34 3.25
CA ALA A 75 4.38 -2.76 2.96
C ALA A 75 4.89 -3.60 4.14
N ARG A 76 4.11 -4.63 4.50
CA ARG A 76 4.52 -5.59 5.54
C ARG A 76 5.62 -6.56 5.10
N ARG A 77 5.90 -6.66 3.79
CA ARG A 77 6.94 -7.51 3.18
C ARG A 77 8.05 -6.64 2.58
N GLY A 78 9.07 -7.29 2.03
CA GLY A 78 10.18 -6.63 1.37
C GLY A 78 9.80 -6.09 -0.01
N PRO A 79 10.68 -5.24 -0.58
CA PRO A 79 10.51 -4.67 -1.91
C PRO A 79 10.31 -5.72 -3.01
N ALA A 80 11.00 -6.86 -2.96
CA ALA A 80 10.85 -7.92 -3.96
C ALA A 80 9.44 -8.55 -4.01
N GLN A 81 8.65 -8.45 -2.93
CA GLN A 81 7.28 -8.98 -2.87
C GLN A 81 6.20 -7.95 -3.21
N ARG A 82 6.55 -6.87 -3.93
CA ARG A 82 5.57 -5.99 -4.55
C ARG A 82 4.59 -6.78 -5.42
N ALA A 83 3.33 -6.34 -5.42
CA ALA A 83 2.24 -6.93 -6.19
C ALA A 83 1.78 -6.04 -7.35
N TYR A 84 2.37 -4.85 -7.51
CA TYR A 84 2.13 -4.02 -8.69
C TYR A 84 2.92 -4.54 -9.90
N THR A 85 2.48 -4.18 -11.10
CA THR A 85 3.17 -4.51 -12.35
C THR A 85 4.03 -3.35 -12.87
N ASP A 86 4.95 -3.65 -13.78
CA ASP A 86 5.78 -2.66 -14.47
C ASP A 86 4.98 -1.65 -15.29
N VAL A 87 3.83 -2.07 -15.84
CA VAL A 87 2.96 -1.19 -16.62
C VAL A 87 2.31 -0.16 -15.72
N GLU A 88 1.76 -0.61 -14.59
CA GLU A 88 1.04 0.28 -13.67
C GLU A 88 1.99 1.27 -13.00
N ILE A 89 3.13 0.82 -12.45
CA ILE A 89 4.01 1.69 -11.65
C ILE A 89 4.55 2.89 -12.44
N GLN A 90 4.62 2.80 -13.77
CA GLN A 90 5.03 3.92 -14.64
C GLN A 90 4.18 5.18 -14.45
N ALA A 91 2.93 5.05 -14.00
CA ALA A 91 2.03 6.16 -13.71
C ALA A 91 2.59 7.12 -12.62
N VAL A 92 3.42 6.60 -11.72
CA VAL A 92 4.00 7.35 -10.58
C VAL A 92 5.51 7.18 -10.41
N ALA A 93 6.17 6.41 -11.28
CA ALA A 93 7.60 6.10 -11.14
C ALA A 93 8.49 7.36 -11.16
N ALA A 94 8.14 8.35 -11.98
CA ALA A 94 8.86 9.63 -12.06
C ALA A 94 8.77 10.48 -10.77
N ASN A 95 7.84 10.15 -9.87
CA ASN A 95 7.64 10.85 -8.60
C ASN A 95 8.36 10.17 -7.43
N PHE A 96 9.09 9.08 -7.65
CA PHE A 96 9.87 8.44 -6.58
C PHE A 96 10.89 9.42 -6.00
N GLU A 97 10.85 9.60 -4.68
CA GLU A 97 11.90 10.33 -3.98
C GLU A 97 13.13 9.43 -3.83
N MET A 98 14.00 9.45 -4.84
CA MET A 98 15.11 8.51 -5.01
C MET A 98 16.04 8.45 -3.80
N ALA A 99 16.37 9.61 -3.20
CA ALA A 99 17.24 9.63 -2.02
C ALA A 99 16.60 8.93 -0.81
N ALA A 100 15.30 9.09 -0.62
CA ALA A 100 14.55 8.41 0.44
C ALA A 100 14.36 6.92 0.14
N PHE A 101 14.19 6.57 -1.13
CA PHE A 101 14.10 5.18 -1.58
C PHE A 101 15.40 4.42 -1.36
N ASP A 102 16.54 4.99 -1.73
CA ASP A 102 17.87 4.40 -1.51
C ASP A 102 18.15 4.21 -0.01
N ALA A 103 17.86 5.22 0.81
CA ALA A 103 17.98 5.13 2.26
C ALA A 103 17.07 4.05 2.88
N GLU A 104 15.86 3.88 2.33
CA GLU A 104 14.94 2.82 2.76
C GLU A 104 15.46 1.43 2.40
N LEU A 105 16.01 1.26 1.20
CA LEU A 105 16.63 0.00 0.78
C LEU A 105 17.83 -0.38 1.65
N GLU A 106 18.69 0.59 2.00
CA GLU A 106 19.77 0.36 2.97
C GLU A 106 19.26 -0.02 4.35
N ARG A 107 18.18 0.63 4.83
CA ARG A 107 17.58 0.30 6.13
C ARG A 107 17.10 -1.15 6.20
N VAL A 108 16.52 -1.67 5.11
CA VAL A 108 16.00 -3.04 5.08
C VAL A 108 17.01 -4.08 4.63
N ARG A 109 18.14 -3.68 4.03
CA ARG A 109 19.20 -4.54 3.47
C ARG A 109 19.52 -5.76 4.35
N PRO A 110 19.83 -5.63 5.67
CA PRO A 110 20.23 -6.80 6.46
C PRO A 110 19.17 -7.90 6.51
N LYS A 111 17.89 -7.53 6.45
CA LYS A 111 16.75 -8.47 6.48
C LYS A 111 16.47 -9.09 5.11
N LEU A 112 16.79 -8.39 4.03
CA LEU A 112 16.65 -8.91 2.66
C LEU A 112 17.77 -9.92 2.36
N GLU A 113 19.01 -9.56 2.68
CA GLU A 113 20.17 -10.45 2.49
C GLU A 113 20.02 -11.74 3.32
N ALA A 114 19.43 -11.66 4.52
CA ALA A 114 19.14 -12.82 5.36
C ALA A 114 18.20 -13.86 4.71
N VAL A 115 17.38 -13.46 3.72
CA VAL A 115 16.52 -14.38 2.95
C VAL A 115 17.05 -14.67 1.54
N GLY A 116 18.25 -14.19 1.21
CA GLY A 116 18.90 -14.39 -0.08
C GLY A 116 18.44 -13.43 -1.17
N GLU A 117 17.86 -12.29 -0.80
CA GLU A 117 17.50 -11.24 -1.75
C GLU A 117 18.69 -10.31 -2.02
N ASP A 118 19.02 -10.13 -3.30
CA ASP A 118 20.09 -9.23 -3.74
C ASP A 118 19.57 -7.80 -3.91
N LEU A 119 20.10 -6.85 -3.12
CA LEU A 119 19.63 -5.47 -3.13
C LEU A 119 19.92 -4.76 -4.45
N ALA A 120 21.04 -5.07 -5.11
CA ALA A 120 21.41 -4.42 -6.37
C ALA A 120 20.41 -4.76 -7.49
N THR A 121 20.03 -6.04 -7.59
CA THR A 121 19.00 -6.50 -8.52
C THR A 121 17.63 -5.88 -8.21
N ILE A 122 17.24 -5.84 -6.93
CA ILE A 122 15.99 -5.22 -6.50
C ILE A 122 15.97 -3.72 -6.85
N HIS A 123 17.04 -3.00 -6.53
CA HIS A 123 17.17 -1.56 -6.82
C HIS A 123 17.01 -1.30 -8.32
N LYS A 124 17.76 -2.03 -9.15
CA LYS A 124 17.70 -1.91 -10.61
C LYS A 124 16.29 -2.15 -11.15
N GLU A 125 15.62 -3.21 -10.70
CA GLU A 125 14.27 -3.53 -11.16
C GLU A 125 13.23 -2.48 -10.75
N LEU A 126 13.32 -1.95 -9.53
CA LEU A 126 12.31 -1.02 -9.01
C LEU A 126 12.52 0.43 -9.49
N THR A 127 13.73 0.78 -9.93
CA THR A 127 14.07 2.15 -10.34
C THR A 127 14.14 2.34 -11.86
N LYS A 128 13.93 1.27 -12.63
CA LYS A 128 14.10 1.28 -14.10
C LYS A 128 13.25 2.31 -14.85
N TYR A 129 12.15 2.77 -14.27
CA TYR A 129 11.26 3.77 -14.88
C TYR A 129 11.35 5.17 -14.24
N CYS A 130 12.13 5.34 -13.17
CA CYS A 130 12.15 6.59 -12.40
C CYS A 130 12.80 7.76 -13.14
N ALA A 131 13.73 7.49 -14.05
CA ALA A 131 14.36 8.51 -14.89
C ALA A 131 13.51 8.92 -16.11
N GLY A 132 12.38 8.25 -16.35
CA GLY A 132 11.48 8.54 -17.46
C GLY A 132 10.70 9.83 -17.25
N LYS A 133 10.19 10.41 -18.34
CA LYS A 133 9.21 11.50 -18.26
C LYS A 133 7.84 10.95 -17.88
N SER A 134 7.18 11.59 -16.93
CA SER A 134 5.77 11.32 -16.62
C SER A 134 4.89 11.59 -17.84
N LYS A 135 3.98 10.67 -18.15
CA LYS A 135 2.95 10.85 -19.20
C LYS A 135 1.82 11.78 -18.76
N GLU A 136 1.66 11.96 -17.45
CA GLU A 136 0.59 12.74 -16.81
C GLU A 136 1.00 14.19 -16.55
N GLY A 137 2.23 14.56 -16.93
CA GLY A 137 2.84 15.85 -16.64
C GLY A 137 3.66 15.87 -15.36
N GLU A 138 4.23 17.03 -15.06
CA GLU A 138 5.05 17.23 -13.87
C GLU A 138 4.18 17.45 -12.62
N SER A 139 4.57 16.79 -11.53
CA SER A 139 3.95 16.97 -10.21
C SER A 139 5.03 17.13 -9.15
N PRO A 140 4.88 18.08 -8.20
CA PRO A 140 5.84 18.27 -7.11
C PRO A 140 5.71 17.18 -6.02
N SER A 141 4.71 16.32 -6.13
CA SER A 141 4.43 15.27 -5.14
C SER A 141 5.55 14.24 -5.10
N LYS A 142 5.86 13.76 -3.90
CA LYS A 142 6.90 12.76 -3.66
C LYS A 142 6.29 11.41 -3.31
N MET A 143 6.74 10.36 -3.98
CA MET A 143 6.39 8.97 -3.68
C MET A 143 7.49 8.34 -2.83
N LEU A 144 7.13 7.92 -1.63
CA LEU A 144 8.00 7.28 -0.66
C LEU A 144 7.54 5.84 -0.41
N PHE A 145 8.47 5.01 0.07
CA PHE A 145 8.20 3.62 0.43
C PHE A 145 8.63 3.32 1.86
N ARG A 146 7.89 2.44 2.51
CA ARG A 146 8.24 1.86 3.79
C ARG A 146 7.97 0.36 3.79
N PHE A 147 9.03 -0.43 3.63
CA PHE A 147 8.99 -1.88 3.61
C PHE A 147 9.17 -2.47 5.00
N LEU A 148 8.90 -3.78 5.10
CA LEU A 148 9.02 -4.55 6.34
C LEU A 148 8.35 -3.87 7.54
N SER A 149 7.17 -3.31 7.30
CA SER A 149 6.41 -2.51 8.25
C SER A 149 4.93 -2.88 8.18
N SER A 150 4.41 -3.51 9.23
CA SER A 150 3.00 -3.91 9.31
C SER A 150 2.20 -2.84 10.05
N PRO A 151 1.10 -2.30 9.50
CA PRO A 151 0.24 -1.38 10.23
C PRO A 151 -0.36 -2.05 11.47
N THR A 152 -0.47 -1.30 12.55
CA THR A 152 -1.01 -1.76 13.84
C THR A 152 -2.07 -0.82 14.40
N GLU A 153 -1.92 0.49 14.20
CA GLU A 153 -2.85 1.50 14.73
C GLU A 153 -2.77 2.79 13.91
N VAL A 154 -3.90 3.49 13.72
CA VAL A 154 -3.95 4.86 13.19
C VAL A 154 -4.00 5.78 14.39
N VAL A 155 -2.95 6.57 14.57
CA VAL A 155 -2.81 7.49 15.69
C VAL A 155 -3.61 8.75 15.38
N VAL A 156 -4.57 9.06 16.26
CA VAL A 156 -5.47 10.21 16.11
C VAL A 156 -5.27 11.16 17.28
N ALA A 157 -5.14 12.46 16.99
CA ALA A 157 -5.17 13.53 17.99
C ALA A 157 -6.11 14.64 17.51
N ASP A 158 -6.90 15.20 18.41
CA ASP A 158 -7.88 16.26 18.12
C ASP A 158 -8.84 15.90 16.96
N GLY A 159 -9.23 14.62 16.89
CA GLY A 159 -10.12 14.11 15.85
C GLY A 159 -9.50 14.01 14.45
N ARG A 160 -8.18 14.15 14.32
CA ARG A 160 -7.45 14.05 13.05
C ARG A 160 -6.33 13.02 13.13
N VAL A 161 -6.04 12.37 12.00
CA VAL A 161 -4.89 11.46 11.90
C VAL A 161 -3.59 12.25 12.08
N LYS A 162 -2.66 11.67 12.82
CA LYS A 162 -1.31 12.19 13.09
C LYS A 162 -0.21 11.26 12.62
N ALA A 163 -0.47 9.95 12.67
CA ALA A 163 0.48 8.95 12.22
C ALA A 163 -0.20 7.60 11.95
N LEU A 164 0.53 6.75 11.23
CA LEU A 164 0.29 5.32 11.15
C LEU A 164 1.35 4.61 12.01
N ARG A 165 0.93 4.00 13.12
CA ARG A 165 1.78 3.14 13.93
C ARG A 165 1.97 1.81 13.24
N VAL A 166 3.22 1.40 13.09
CA VAL A 166 3.60 0.15 12.44
C VAL A 166 4.49 -0.69 13.34
N GLU A 167 4.37 -2.01 13.21
CA GLU A 167 5.29 -3.00 13.77
C GLU A 167 6.36 -3.32 12.71
N ASN A 168 7.64 -3.31 13.09
CA ASN A 168 8.70 -3.84 12.24
C ASN A 168 8.48 -5.32 11.96
N THR A 169 8.66 -5.72 10.71
CA THR A 169 8.62 -7.12 10.32
C THR A 169 9.98 -7.60 9.80
N GLU A 170 10.08 -8.92 9.65
CA GLU A 170 11.10 -9.62 8.91
C GLU A 170 10.45 -10.61 7.93
N LEU A 171 11.19 -11.03 6.92
CA LEU A 171 10.77 -12.10 6.02
C LEU A 171 11.17 -13.44 6.63
N VAL A 172 10.22 -14.36 6.74
CA VAL A 172 10.47 -15.75 7.15
C VAL A 172 9.93 -16.71 6.09
N ARG A 173 10.74 -17.72 5.78
CA ARG A 173 10.37 -18.80 4.87
C ARG A 173 9.33 -19.70 5.52
N ARG A 174 8.20 -19.91 4.83
CA ARG A 174 7.13 -20.85 5.18
C ARG A 174 6.87 -21.74 3.98
N GLY A 175 7.48 -22.92 3.99
CA GLY A 175 7.53 -23.78 2.80
C GLY A 175 8.32 -23.08 1.68
N GLU A 176 7.73 -22.99 0.50
CA GLU A 176 8.32 -22.32 -0.67
C GLU A 176 8.11 -20.80 -0.69
N ALA A 177 7.24 -20.27 0.18
CA ALA A 177 6.87 -18.85 0.18
C ALA A 177 7.56 -18.05 1.28
N LEU A 178 7.78 -16.76 1.02
CA LEU A 178 8.19 -15.78 2.02
C LEU A 178 6.95 -15.11 2.65
N SER A 179 6.95 -15.05 3.98
CA SER A 179 5.88 -14.43 4.77
C SER A 179 6.45 -13.39 5.72
N ALA A 180 5.64 -12.39 6.08
CA ALA A 180 6.03 -11.39 7.07
C ALA A 180 5.82 -11.93 8.49
N LYS A 181 6.81 -11.75 9.36
CA LYS A 181 6.71 -12.01 10.80
C LYS A 181 7.01 -10.71 11.56
N GLY A 182 6.12 -10.35 12.48
CA GLY A 182 6.31 -9.19 13.35
C GLY A 182 7.42 -9.41 14.39
N LEU A 183 8.15 -8.33 14.70
CA LEU A 183 9.28 -8.32 15.63
C LEU A 183 8.92 -7.74 17.00
N GLY A 184 7.69 -7.25 17.21
CA GLY A 184 7.25 -6.60 18.44
C GLY A 184 7.76 -5.17 18.65
N THR A 185 8.65 -4.66 17.80
CA THR A 185 9.13 -3.27 17.86
C THR A 185 8.26 -2.37 16.99
N HIS A 186 7.82 -1.25 17.55
CA HIS A 186 6.86 -0.34 16.92
C HIS A 186 7.45 1.05 16.69
N PHE A 187 6.95 1.74 15.67
CA PHE A 187 7.26 3.15 15.41
C PHE A 187 6.11 3.81 14.65
N ASP A 188 6.09 5.14 14.67
CA ASP A 188 5.05 5.93 14.03
C ASP A 188 5.56 6.51 12.71
N ILE A 189 4.80 6.30 11.63
CA ILE A 189 4.99 6.98 10.35
C ILE A 189 4.07 8.20 10.39
N GLU A 190 4.64 9.39 10.55
CA GLU A 190 3.85 10.62 10.52
C GLU A 190 3.10 10.76 9.18
N CYS A 191 1.79 10.99 9.28
CA CYS A 191 0.88 11.19 8.17
C CYS A 191 -0.41 11.83 8.67
N ASP A 192 -1.14 12.52 7.79
CA ASP A 192 -2.41 13.16 8.11
C ASP A 192 -3.61 12.42 7.49
N SER A 193 -3.34 11.39 6.69
CA SER A 193 -4.34 10.58 5.99
C SER A 193 -3.82 9.15 5.80
N VAL A 194 -4.72 8.16 5.85
CA VAL A 194 -4.38 6.74 5.64
C VAL A 194 -5.39 6.10 4.67
N VAL A 195 -4.89 5.34 3.69
CA VAL A 195 -5.69 4.59 2.72
C VAL A 195 -5.32 3.10 2.75
N PHE A 196 -6.30 2.20 2.75
CA PHE A 196 -6.07 0.74 2.94
C PHE A 196 -6.08 -0.06 1.64
N ALA A 197 -5.07 0.06 0.78
CA ALA A 197 -4.95 -0.66 -0.50
C ALA A 197 -4.50 -2.13 -0.38
N ILE A 198 -5.18 -2.93 0.47
CA ILE A 198 -4.84 -4.33 0.78
C ILE A 198 -5.71 -5.39 0.09
N GLY A 199 -6.53 -4.96 -0.89
CA GLY A 199 -7.49 -5.81 -1.57
C GLY A 199 -8.80 -5.95 -0.80
N ASP A 200 -9.84 -6.35 -1.52
CA ASP A 200 -11.18 -6.56 -0.98
C ASP A 200 -11.49 -8.03 -0.75
N ARG A 201 -12.46 -8.29 0.13
CA ARG A 201 -13.12 -9.59 0.18
C ARG A 201 -14.19 -9.65 -0.90
N VAL A 202 -14.38 -10.83 -1.47
CA VAL A 202 -15.58 -11.14 -2.24
C VAL A 202 -16.84 -10.95 -1.40
N ASP A 203 -17.90 -10.55 -2.07
CA ASP A 203 -19.20 -10.37 -1.47
C ASP A 203 -19.85 -11.74 -1.22
N GLU A 204 -19.83 -12.19 0.03
CA GLU A 204 -20.47 -13.45 0.42
C GLU A 204 -22.00 -13.43 0.23
N THR A 205 -22.61 -12.25 0.10
CA THR A 205 -24.05 -12.12 -0.16
C THR A 205 -24.42 -12.39 -1.62
N LEU A 206 -23.43 -12.45 -2.52
CA LEU A 206 -23.62 -12.82 -3.91
C LEU A 206 -24.01 -14.32 -4.09
N GLY A 207 -23.93 -15.12 -3.02
CA GLY A 207 -24.37 -16.53 -3.02
C GLY A 207 -23.41 -17.50 -3.71
N LEU A 208 -22.23 -17.04 -4.13
CA LEU A 208 -21.19 -17.88 -4.71
C LEU A 208 -20.27 -18.47 -3.62
N PRO A 209 -19.79 -19.72 -3.79
CA PRO A 209 -18.79 -20.29 -2.87
C PRO A 209 -17.54 -19.42 -2.84
N CYS A 210 -17.06 -19.08 -1.64
CA CYS A 210 -15.91 -18.21 -1.44
C CYS A 210 -14.77 -18.95 -0.70
N SER A 211 -13.52 -18.64 -1.03
CA SER A 211 -12.34 -19.07 -0.27
C SER A 211 -11.36 -17.89 -0.12
N GLY A 212 -11.19 -17.42 1.11
CA GLY A 212 -10.38 -16.23 1.39
C GLY A 212 -10.99 -14.95 0.80
N THR A 213 -10.29 -14.34 -0.16
CA THR A 213 -10.72 -13.11 -0.85
C THR A 213 -11.22 -13.35 -2.27
N GLU A 214 -11.41 -14.60 -2.69
CA GLU A 214 -11.83 -14.96 -4.06
C GLU A 214 -13.11 -15.81 -4.07
N TYR A 215 -13.88 -15.70 -5.15
CA TYR A 215 -14.91 -16.68 -5.49
C TYR A 215 -14.24 -17.94 -6.00
N ILE A 216 -14.71 -19.10 -5.56
CA ILE A 216 -14.18 -20.38 -6.02
C ILE A 216 -14.48 -20.50 -7.51
N ARG A 217 -13.42 -20.59 -8.32
CA ARG A 217 -13.51 -20.86 -9.76
C ARG A 217 -13.67 -22.36 -10.00
N ASN A 218 -14.45 -22.74 -11.00
CA ASN A 218 -14.54 -24.14 -11.43
C ASN A 218 -13.15 -24.58 -11.93
N PRO A 219 -12.53 -25.61 -11.33
CA PRO A 219 -11.21 -26.10 -11.76
C PRO A 219 -11.23 -26.72 -13.16
N ASN A 220 -12.41 -27.11 -13.67
CA ASN A 220 -12.62 -27.61 -15.02
C ASN A 220 -13.72 -26.79 -15.72
N PRO A 221 -13.39 -25.61 -16.29
CA PRO A 221 -14.33 -24.90 -17.15
C PRO A 221 -14.64 -25.75 -18.39
N ASP A 222 -15.91 -25.82 -18.78
CA ASP A 222 -16.37 -26.49 -20.01
C ASP A 222 -15.76 -25.87 -21.28
#